data_AF-A0A957RDN6-F1
#
_entry.id   AF-A0A957RDN6-F1
#
_cell.length_a   1.000
_cell.length_b   1.000
_cell.length_c   1.000
_cell.angle_alpha   90.00
_cell.angle_beta   90.00
_cell.angle_gamma   90.00
#
_symmetry.space_group_name_H-M   'P 1'
#
loop_
_entity.id
_entity.type
_entity.pdbx_description
1 polymer ?
#
loop_
_entity_poly.entity_id
_entity_poly.type
_entity_poly.pdbx_seq_one_letter_code
_entity_poly.pdbx_strand_id
1 'polypeptide(L)'
;VHPPDAVLKDDGSPYTVFTPFSKRWRALPLPHAGDIVSTPERIQTPPDLASLSIPAQPALPVGVPFVAGEAEAQRRLRSFTQGENPPVQRYRDARNRPDLDGTSQLSPYLRFGMISARQAVAAGLTARAAAHSDDARGGADTWISELIWREFYVSILHHFPFVRRGSFQRQYDAIVWSNDETDFAAWCEGRTGYPVVDAAMRQL
;
A
#
# COMPACT_ATOMS: atom_id res chain seq x y z
N VAL A 1 -9.23 -6.04 2.55
CA VAL A 1 -10.57 -5.98 1.92
C VAL A 1 -11.29 -7.28 2.17
N HIS A 2 -10.74 -8.38 1.69
CA HIS A 2 -11.14 -9.72 2.09
C HIS A 2 -10.21 -10.20 3.21
N PRO A 3 -10.72 -10.92 4.22
CA PRO A 3 -9.84 -11.58 5.18
C PRO A 3 -8.99 -12.64 4.47
N PRO A 4 -7.77 -12.97 4.95
CA PRO A 4 -6.89 -13.95 4.31
C PRO A 4 -7.56 -15.29 4.00
N ASP A 5 -8.33 -15.83 4.96
CA ASP A 5 -8.99 -17.13 4.84
C ASP A 5 -10.15 -17.15 3.81
N ALA A 6 -10.57 -15.99 3.28
CA ALA A 6 -11.55 -15.92 2.20
C ALA A 6 -10.94 -16.14 0.81
N VAL A 7 -9.61 -16.03 0.66
CA VAL A 7 -8.91 -16.13 -0.64
C VAL A 7 -7.96 -17.32 -0.64
N LEU A 8 -8.55 -18.51 -0.63
CA LEU A 8 -7.86 -19.80 -0.70
C LEU A 8 -8.07 -20.48 -2.06
N LYS A 9 -7.23 -21.46 -2.37
CA LYS A 9 -7.44 -22.39 -3.49
C LYS A 9 -8.64 -23.29 -3.20
N ASP A 10 -9.10 -24.01 -4.23
CA ASP A 10 -10.23 -24.94 -4.12
C ASP A 10 -9.94 -26.10 -3.14
N ASP A 11 -8.67 -26.47 -2.96
CA ASP A 11 -8.22 -27.47 -1.97
C ASP A 11 -8.07 -26.90 -0.55
N GLY A 12 -8.43 -25.63 -0.33
CA GLY A 12 -8.29 -24.93 0.95
C GLY A 12 -6.86 -24.45 1.26
N SER A 13 -5.86 -24.74 0.41
CA SER A 13 -4.50 -24.27 0.63
C SER A 13 -4.32 -22.79 0.25
N PRO A 14 -3.41 -22.06 0.91
CA PRO A 14 -3.14 -20.66 0.56
C PRO A 14 -2.44 -20.54 -0.80
N TYR A 15 -2.67 -19.42 -1.48
CA TYR A 15 -1.92 -19.07 -2.69
C TYR A 15 -0.51 -18.60 -2.36
N THR A 16 0.46 -19.03 -3.17
CA THR A 16 1.86 -18.60 -3.12
C THR A 16 2.29 -17.82 -4.37
N VAL A 17 1.38 -17.69 -5.35
CA VAL A 17 1.60 -16.96 -6.61
C VAL A 17 0.52 -15.90 -6.75
N PHE A 18 0.93 -14.68 -7.09
CA PHE A 18 0.05 -13.52 -7.14
C PHE A 18 -1.08 -13.62 -8.17
N THR A 19 -0.77 -14.00 -9.41
CA THR A 19 -1.76 -14.01 -10.50
C THR A 19 -3.04 -14.82 -10.18
N PRO A 20 -2.95 -16.09 -9.73
CA PRO A 20 -4.16 -16.84 -9.35
C PRO A 20 -4.81 -16.31 -8.07
N PHE A 21 -4.04 -15.80 -7.10
CA PHE A 21 -4.60 -15.11 -5.94
C PHE A 21 -5.45 -13.90 -6.35
N SER A 22 -4.91 -13.04 -7.22
CA SER A 22 -5.58 -11.84 -7.71
C SER A 22 -6.85 -12.16 -8.49
N LYS A 23 -6.83 -13.22 -9.31
CA LYS A 23 -8.03 -13.73 -9.99
C LYS A 23 -9.10 -14.16 -8.99
N ARG A 24 -8.74 -14.96 -7.98
CA ARG A 24 -9.67 -15.41 -6.94
C ARG A 24 -10.22 -14.25 -6.11
N TRP A 25 -9.34 -13.32 -5.72
CA TRP A 25 -9.69 -12.12 -4.96
C TRP A 25 -10.72 -11.27 -5.72
N ARG A 26 -10.52 -11.06 -7.03
CA ARG A 26 -11.45 -10.27 -7.88
C ARG A 26 -12.79 -10.96 -8.12
N ALA A 27 -12.87 -12.28 -7.95
CA ALA A 27 -14.12 -13.03 -8.07
C ALA A 27 -15.00 -12.94 -6.82
N LEU A 28 -14.47 -12.43 -5.69
CA LEU A 28 -15.25 -12.18 -4.49
C LEU A 28 -16.00 -10.82 -4.59
N PRO A 29 -17.06 -10.61 -3.80
CA PRO A 29 -17.82 -9.36 -3.81
C PRO A 29 -16.95 -8.14 -3.51
N LEU A 30 -16.80 -7.25 -4.48
CA LEU A 30 -15.98 -6.06 -4.35
C LEU A 30 -16.73 -4.95 -3.59
N PRO A 31 -16.03 -4.13 -2.79
CA PRO A 31 -16.67 -3.04 -2.06
C PRO A 31 -17.15 -1.95 -3.00
N HIS A 32 -18.37 -1.47 -2.78
CA HIS A 32 -18.92 -0.27 -3.37
C HIS A 32 -18.80 0.92 -2.41
N ALA A 33 -18.93 2.14 -2.93
CA ALA A 33 -18.89 3.35 -2.12
C ALA A 33 -19.98 3.36 -1.03
N GLY A 34 -21.15 2.76 -1.30
CA GLY A 34 -22.24 2.63 -0.33
C GLY A 34 -21.98 1.62 0.80
N ASP A 35 -21.00 0.72 0.64
CA ASP A 35 -20.65 -0.27 1.68
C ASP A 35 -19.70 0.30 2.74
N ILE A 36 -19.20 1.53 2.53
CA ILE A 36 -18.32 2.21 3.46
C ILE A 36 -19.15 2.77 4.62
N VAL A 37 -18.95 2.19 5.80
CA VAL A 37 -19.62 2.64 7.04
C VAL A 37 -19.28 4.10 7.31
N SER A 38 -20.30 4.90 7.64
CA SER A 38 -20.14 6.31 7.97
C SER A 38 -19.44 6.50 9.32
N THR A 39 -18.71 7.60 9.44
CA THR A 39 -18.13 8.03 10.71
C THR A 39 -19.26 8.29 11.72
N PRO A 40 -19.20 7.73 12.94
CA PRO A 40 -20.17 8.05 13.97
C PRO A 40 -20.19 9.55 14.26
N GLU A 41 -21.38 10.17 14.28
CA GLU A 41 -21.52 11.60 14.57
C GLU A 41 -21.10 11.94 16.01
N ARG A 42 -21.28 10.99 16.93
CA ARG A 42 -20.94 11.14 18.34
C ARG A 42 -20.44 9.83 18.92
N ILE A 43 -19.43 9.92 19.77
CA ILE A 43 -18.94 8.83 20.60
C ILE A 43 -19.13 9.28 22.06
N GLN A 44 -19.83 8.48 22.86
CA GLN A 44 -19.97 8.77 24.28
C GLN A 44 -18.71 8.27 25.01
N THR A 45 -17.94 9.19 25.58
CA THR A 45 -16.75 8.86 26.38
C THR A 45 -17.03 9.06 27.87
N PRO A 46 -16.47 8.21 28.76
CA PRO A 46 -16.55 8.43 30.20
C PRO A 46 -15.94 9.78 30.60
N PRO A 47 -16.56 10.55 31.52
CA PRO A 47 -16.11 11.90 31.85
C PRO A 47 -14.76 11.93 32.58
N ASP A 48 -14.44 10.89 33.35
CA ASP A 48 -13.25 10.85 34.22
C ASP A 48 -12.04 10.17 33.56
N LEU A 49 -12.09 9.95 32.23
CA LEU A 49 -10.99 9.32 31.50
C LEU A 49 -10.00 10.40 31.00
N ALA A 50 -8.84 10.47 31.63
CA ALA A 50 -7.75 11.34 31.17
C ALA A 50 -6.99 10.74 29.98
N SER A 51 -6.71 11.56 28.97
CA SER A 51 -5.84 11.20 27.85
C SER A 51 -4.36 11.40 28.20
N LEU A 52 -3.50 10.52 27.71
CA LEU A 52 -2.05 10.76 27.73
C LEU A 52 -1.67 11.85 26.71
N SER A 53 -0.68 12.67 27.04
CA SER A 53 -0.09 13.60 26.08
C SER A 53 0.62 12.84 24.97
N ILE A 54 0.51 13.33 23.74
CA ILE A 54 1.30 12.82 22.61
C ILE A 54 2.77 13.21 22.84
N PRO A 55 3.72 12.27 22.78
CA PRO A 55 5.14 12.59 22.97
C PRO A 55 5.64 13.53 21.87
N ALA A 56 6.43 14.53 22.24
CA ALA A 56 7.02 15.46 21.28
C ALA A 56 8.21 14.87 20.50
N GLN A 57 8.73 13.72 20.93
CA GLN A 57 9.89 13.05 20.33
C GLN A 57 9.69 11.53 20.22
N PRO A 58 10.24 10.88 19.19
CA PRO A 58 10.96 11.50 18.06
C PRO A 58 10.01 12.28 17.15
N ALA A 59 10.43 13.47 16.72
CA ALA A 59 9.73 14.23 15.69
C ALA A 59 10.18 13.78 14.30
N LEU A 60 9.28 13.83 13.31
CA LEU A 60 9.66 13.62 11.92
C LEU A 60 10.65 14.71 11.47
N PRO A 61 11.66 14.38 10.65
CA PRO A 61 12.53 15.38 10.04
C PRO A 61 11.74 16.45 9.29
N VAL A 62 12.28 17.67 9.29
CA VAL A 62 11.73 18.77 8.48
C VAL A 62 11.78 18.36 7.01
N GLY A 63 10.64 18.36 6.33
CA GLY A 63 10.53 18.03 4.91
C GLY A 63 9.90 16.68 4.56
N VAL A 64 9.55 15.84 5.55
CA VAL A 64 8.78 14.60 5.27
C VAL A 64 7.40 14.98 4.72
N PRO A 65 7.05 14.60 3.46
CA PRO A 65 5.83 15.08 2.81
C PRO A 65 4.58 14.26 3.19
N PHE A 66 4.54 13.72 4.42
CA PHE A 66 3.47 12.83 4.89
C PHE A 66 2.88 13.35 6.20
N VAL A 67 2.02 14.37 6.10
CA VAL A 67 1.25 14.88 7.24
C VAL A 67 0.33 13.78 7.76
N ALA A 68 0.46 13.42 9.03
CA ALA A 68 -0.35 12.36 9.62
C ALA A 68 -1.83 12.76 9.73
N GLY A 69 -2.73 11.78 9.56
CA GLY A 69 -4.16 11.92 9.83
C GLY A 69 -5.06 11.47 8.68
N GLU A 70 -6.31 11.16 9.04
CA GLU A 70 -7.34 10.75 8.07
C GLU A 70 -7.63 11.84 7.04
N ALA A 71 -7.68 13.11 7.44
CA ALA A 71 -7.99 14.21 6.54
C ALA A 71 -7.02 14.29 5.34
N GLU A 72 -5.71 14.13 5.60
CA GLU A 72 -4.70 14.13 4.55
C GLU A 72 -4.76 12.86 3.69
N ALA A 73 -5.00 11.69 4.30
CA ALA A 73 -5.22 10.45 3.58
C ALA A 73 -6.37 10.56 2.58
N GLN A 74 -7.50 11.13 3.02
CA GLN A 74 -8.69 11.35 2.20
C GLN A 74 -8.44 12.37 1.10
N ARG A 75 -7.70 13.46 1.40
CA ARG A 75 -7.31 14.45 0.39
C ARG A 75 -6.49 13.79 -0.73
N ARG A 76 -5.47 13.01 -0.38
CA ARG A 76 -4.62 12.29 -1.35
C ARG A 76 -5.41 11.28 -2.18
N LEU A 77 -6.29 10.51 -1.54
CA LEU A 77 -7.14 9.57 -2.28
C LEU A 77 -8.01 10.29 -3.30
N ARG A 78 -8.68 11.37 -2.90
CA ARG A 78 -9.52 12.16 -3.82
C ARG A 78 -8.69 12.77 -4.95
N SER A 79 -7.57 13.44 -4.63
CA SER A 79 -6.69 14.02 -5.65
C SER A 79 -6.14 12.99 -6.64
N PHE A 80 -5.95 11.74 -6.21
CA PHE A 80 -5.46 10.67 -7.07
C PHE A 80 -6.55 10.03 -7.94
N THR A 81 -7.79 9.95 -7.44
CA THR A 81 -8.88 9.16 -8.07
C THR A 81 -10.01 9.98 -8.68
N GLN A 82 -10.13 11.28 -8.38
CA GLN A 82 -11.23 12.13 -8.79
C GLN A 82 -10.75 13.32 -9.64
N GLY A 83 -11.67 13.89 -10.42
CA GLY A 83 -11.42 15.00 -11.35
C GLY A 83 -11.70 14.60 -12.79
N GLU A 84 -11.46 15.52 -13.72
CA GLU A 84 -11.64 15.28 -15.16
C GLU A 84 -10.59 14.31 -15.72
N ASN A 85 -9.33 14.48 -15.31
CA ASN A 85 -8.19 13.64 -15.72
C ASN A 85 -7.37 13.18 -14.50
N PRO A 86 -7.94 12.33 -13.62
CA PRO A 86 -7.29 11.95 -12.36
C PRO A 86 -6.01 11.14 -12.63
N PRO A 87 -4.95 11.32 -11.81
CA PRO A 87 -3.68 10.61 -11.97
C PRO A 87 -3.79 9.09 -12.07
N VAL A 88 -4.79 8.49 -11.42
CA VAL A 88 -5.05 7.03 -11.47
C VAL A 88 -5.25 6.51 -12.90
N GLN A 89 -5.76 7.31 -13.83
CA GLN A 89 -5.99 6.89 -15.23
C GLN A 89 -4.69 6.70 -16.01
N ARG A 90 -3.61 7.40 -15.62
CA ARG A 90 -2.27 7.31 -16.23
C ARG A 90 -1.30 6.47 -15.39
N TYR A 91 -1.79 5.86 -14.31
CA TYR A 91 -0.98 5.17 -13.31
C TYR A 91 -0.15 4.02 -13.91
N ARG A 92 -0.69 3.27 -14.88
CA ARG A 92 -0.03 2.12 -15.51
C ARG A 92 1.37 2.45 -16.02
N ASP A 93 1.53 3.64 -16.62
CA ASP A 93 2.79 4.09 -17.20
C ASP A 93 3.57 4.98 -16.23
N ALA A 94 2.89 5.92 -15.57
CA ALA A 94 3.51 6.89 -14.68
C ALA A 94 4.15 6.24 -13.43
N ARG A 95 3.65 5.07 -12.97
CA ARG A 95 4.22 4.37 -11.81
C ARG A 95 5.66 3.88 -12.01
N ASN A 96 6.12 3.76 -13.25
CA ASN A 96 7.47 3.29 -13.58
C ASN A 96 8.46 4.45 -13.76
N ARG A 97 8.03 5.70 -13.53
CA ARG A 97 8.82 6.92 -13.70
C ARG A 97 9.10 7.55 -12.35
N PRO A 98 10.26 7.26 -11.72
CA PRO A 98 10.61 7.79 -10.40
C PRO A 98 10.82 9.31 -10.40
N ASP A 99 10.99 9.91 -11.57
CA ASP A 99 11.09 11.35 -11.78
C ASP A 99 9.72 12.07 -11.84
N LEU A 100 8.60 11.32 -11.79
CA LEU A 100 7.25 11.86 -11.82
C LEU A 100 6.49 11.55 -10.54
N ASP A 101 5.60 12.47 -10.14
CA ASP A 101 4.56 12.21 -9.12
C ASP A 101 3.44 11.32 -9.68
N GLY A 102 3.80 10.09 -10.05
CA GLY A 102 2.93 9.14 -10.74
C GLY A 102 2.12 8.23 -9.83
N THR A 103 2.31 8.28 -8.51
CA THR A 103 1.71 7.33 -7.55
C THR A 103 0.77 8.01 -6.57
N SER A 104 -0.09 7.21 -5.92
CA SER A 104 -1.05 7.72 -4.92
C SER A 104 -0.42 8.28 -3.65
N GLN A 105 0.82 7.90 -3.34
CA GLN A 105 1.50 8.23 -2.07
C GLN A 105 0.65 7.89 -0.83
N LEU A 106 -0.17 6.81 -0.90
CA LEU A 106 -1.09 6.39 0.17
C LEU A 106 -0.53 5.31 1.11
N SER A 107 0.69 4.81 0.87
CA SER A 107 1.27 3.68 1.61
C SER A 107 1.31 3.87 3.14
N PRO A 108 1.79 4.99 3.74
CA PRO A 108 1.77 5.14 5.19
C PRO A 108 0.35 5.20 5.76
N TYR A 109 -0.57 5.87 5.06
CA TYR A 109 -1.96 6.00 5.49
C TYR A 109 -2.69 4.65 5.51
N LEU A 110 -2.44 3.80 4.51
CA LEU A 110 -2.94 2.42 4.45
C LEU A 110 -2.29 1.50 5.49
N ARG A 111 -1.03 1.77 5.87
CA ARG A 111 -0.29 1.00 6.88
C ARG A 111 -0.78 1.27 8.29
N PHE A 112 -1.16 2.51 8.58
CA PHE A 112 -1.63 2.95 9.90
C PHE A 112 -3.15 3.02 10.02
N GLY A 113 -3.90 2.64 8.98
CA GLY A 113 -5.37 2.61 9.02
C GLY A 113 -6.02 4.00 9.02
N MET A 114 -5.28 5.04 8.59
CA MET A 114 -5.81 6.40 8.42
C MET A 114 -6.76 6.49 7.21
N ILE A 115 -6.74 5.47 6.35
CA ILE A 115 -7.74 5.22 5.32
C ILE A 115 -7.91 3.71 5.15
N SER A 116 -9.14 3.26 4.96
CA SER A 116 -9.39 1.83 4.78
C SER A 116 -9.03 1.35 3.37
N ALA A 117 -8.52 0.12 3.26
CA ALA A 117 -8.30 -0.51 1.96
C ALA A 117 -9.60 -0.67 1.14
N ARG A 118 -10.76 -0.80 1.82
CA ARG A 118 -12.07 -0.86 1.15
C ARG A 118 -12.41 0.47 0.49
N GLN A 119 -12.20 1.60 1.17
CA GLN A 119 -12.37 2.94 0.59
C GLN A 119 -11.46 3.14 -0.63
N ALA A 120 -10.19 2.74 -0.53
CA ALA A 120 -9.25 2.86 -1.65
C ALA A 120 -9.70 2.02 -2.87
N VAL A 121 -10.11 0.77 -2.67
CA VAL A 121 -10.63 -0.08 -3.75
C VAL A 121 -11.92 0.48 -4.35
N ALA A 122 -12.87 0.91 -3.53
CA ALA A 122 -14.12 1.51 -3.99
C ALA A 122 -13.87 2.78 -4.83
N ALA A 123 -12.94 3.65 -4.40
CA ALA A 123 -12.55 4.83 -5.17
C ALA A 123 -11.88 4.45 -6.50
N GLY A 124 -11.03 3.41 -6.52
CA GLY A 124 -10.42 2.90 -7.74
C GLY A 124 -11.44 2.33 -8.73
N LEU A 125 -12.41 1.57 -8.23
CA LEU A 125 -13.51 1.03 -9.04
C LEU A 125 -14.40 2.14 -9.60
N THR A 126 -14.67 3.18 -8.80
CA THR A 126 -15.41 4.37 -9.25
C THR A 126 -14.65 5.11 -10.35
N ALA A 127 -13.35 5.35 -10.18
CA ALA A 127 -12.51 5.99 -11.19
C ALA A 127 -12.42 5.15 -12.48
N ARG A 128 -12.35 3.83 -12.35
CA ARG A 128 -12.38 2.89 -13.49
C ARG A 128 -13.71 2.97 -14.24
N ALA A 129 -14.83 3.03 -13.54
CA ALA A 129 -16.16 3.14 -14.16
C ALA A 129 -16.37 4.48 -14.88
N ALA A 130 -15.77 5.56 -14.36
CA ALA A 130 -15.81 6.88 -14.97
C ALA A 130 -14.85 7.05 -16.16
N ALA A 131 -13.91 6.12 -16.38
CA ALA A 131 -12.89 6.26 -17.41
C ALA A 131 -13.46 6.07 -18.83
N HIS A 132 -13.15 7.02 -19.72
CA HIS A 132 -13.68 7.09 -21.10
C HIS A 132 -12.83 6.33 -22.14
N SER A 133 -11.69 5.75 -21.76
CA SER A 133 -10.83 4.96 -22.66
C SER A 133 -10.32 3.68 -21.99
N ASP A 134 -9.91 2.70 -22.79
CA ASP A 134 -9.30 1.47 -22.28
C ASP A 134 -7.98 1.72 -21.56
N ASP A 135 -7.22 2.72 -22.02
CA ASP A 135 -5.98 3.10 -21.35
C ASP A 135 -6.24 3.67 -19.96
N ALA A 136 -7.23 4.55 -19.83
CA ALA A 136 -7.64 5.12 -18.57
C ALA A 136 -8.20 4.05 -17.60
N ARG A 137 -8.99 3.10 -18.13
CA ARG A 137 -9.44 1.92 -17.36
C ARG A 137 -8.25 1.08 -16.91
N GLY A 138 -7.28 0.86 -17.79
CA GLY A 138 -6.06 0.12 -17.52
C GLY A 138 -5.21 0.74 -16.41
N GLY A 139 -5.14 2.07 -16.33
CA GLY A 139 -4.51 2.78 -15.22
C GLY A 139 -5.15 2.44 -13.87
N ALA A 140 -6.48 2.56 -13.78
CA ALA A 140 -7.22 2.24 -12.57
C ALA A 140 -7.17 0.74 -12.19
N ASP A 141 -7.28 -0.16 -13.18
CA ASP A 141 -7.13 -1.60 -12.95
C ASP A 141 -5.74 -1.98 -12.43
N THR A 142 -4.69 -1.31 -12.95
CA THR A 142 -3.32 -1.48 -12.47
C THR A 142 -3.20 -1.03 -11.02
N TRP A 143 -3.77 0.13 -10.66
CA TRP A 143 -3.73 0.61 -9.27
C TRP A 143 -4.50 -0.30 -8.30
N ILE A 144 -5.67 -0.80 -8.70
CA ILE A 144 -6.41 -1.81 -7.93
C ILE A 144 -5.55 -3.08 -7.75
N SER A 145 -4.79 -3.49 -8.78
CA SER A 145 -3.87 -4.63 -8.68
C SER A 145 -2.80 -4.42 -7.62
N GLU A 146 -2.28 -3.20 -7.45
CA GLU A 146 -1.33 -2.86 -6.37
C GLU A 146 -1.97 -2.94 -4.98
N LEU A 147 -3.25 -2.58 -4.84
CA LEU A 147 -4.00 -2.81 -3.60
C LEU A 147 -4.20 -4.31 -3.33
N ILE A 148 -4.37 -5.13 -4.36
CA ILE A 148 -4.41 -6.60 -4.23
C ILE A 148 -3.02 -7.15 -3.85
N TRP A 149 -1.92 -6.59 -4.36
CA TRP A 149 -0.56 -6.96 -3.93
C TRP A 149 -0.36 -6.76 -2.43
N ARG A 150 -0.85 -5.64 -1.87
CA ARG A 150 -0.87 -5.43 -0.42
C ARG A 150 -1.58 -6.57 0.31
N GLU A 151 -2.76 -6.97 -0.16
CA GLU A 151 -3.56 -8.05 0.45
C GLU A 151 -2.90 -9.42 0.28
N PHE A 152 -2.21 -9.66 -0.84
CA PHE A 152 -1.43 -10.87 -1.09
C PHE A 152 -0.31 -11.02 -0.07
N TYR A 153 0.50 -9.98 0.18
CA TYR A 153 1.57 -10.05 1.19
C TYR A 153 1.04 -10.17 2.61
N VAL A 154 -0.12 -9.59 2.93
CA VAL A 154 -0.82 -9.84 4.20
C VAL A 154 -1.22 -11.32 4.34
N SER A 155 -1.77 -11.92 3.27
CA SER A 155 -2.12 -13.34 3.24
C SER A 155 -0.88 -14.24 3.38
N ILE A 156 0.23 -13.92 2.69
CA ILE A 156 1.50 -14.64 2.85
C ILE A 156 1.95 -14.60 4.32
N LEU A 157 1.96 -13.43 4.95
CA LEU A 157 2.35 -13.31 6.36
C LEU A 157 1.42 -14.08 7.31
N HIS A 158 0.12 -14.05 7.06
CA HIS A 158 -0.89 -14.76 7.87
C HIS A 158 -0.72 -16.28 7.81
N HIS A 159 -0.61 -16.85 6.60
CA HIS A 159 -0.50 -18.30 6.43
C HIS A 159 0.92 -18.85 6.62
N PHE A 160 1.94 -18.00 6.43
CA PHE A 160 3.35 -18.38 6.52
C PHE A 160 4.12 -17.46 7.48
N PRO A 161 3.80 -17.44 8.79
CA PRO A 161 4.37 -16.49 9.74
C PRO A 161 5.90 -16.56 9.88
N PHE A 162 6.51 -17.66 9.43
CA PHE A 162 7.97 -17.84 9.45
C PHE A 162 8.72 -16.82 8.55
N VAL A 163 8.06 -16.24 7.55
CA VAL A 163 8.66 -15.24 6.63
C VAL A 163 9.17 -14.00 7.33
N ARG A 164 8.75 -13.77 8.58
CA ARG A 164 9.25 -12.67 9.42
C ARG A 164 10.72 -12.81 9.81
N ARG A 165 11.28 -14.01 9.72
CA ARG A 165 12.61 -14.33 10.25
C ARG A 165 13.51 -15.04 9.23
N GLY A 166 13.03 -15.29 8.02
CA GLY A 166 13.79 -16.03 7.02
C GLY A 166 13.13 -15.99 5.65
N SER A 167 13.77 -16.65 4.70
CA SER A 167 13.36 -16.64 3.30
C SER A 167 12.06 -17.42 3.11
N PHE A 168 11.18 -16.91 2.25
CA PHE A 168 9.98 -17.66 1.87
C PHE A 168 10.34 -19.01 1.24
N GLN A 169 11.29 -18.99 0.30
CA GLN A 169 11.93 -20.21 -0.20
C GLN A 169 13.10 -20.58 0.71
N ARG A 170 12.92 -21.62 1.53
CA ARG A 170 13.88 -22.03 2.56
C ARG A 170 15.29 -22.35 2.05
N GLN A 171 15.41 -22.78 0.79
CA GLN A 171 16.70 -23.02 0.16
C GLN A 171 17.60 -21.77 0.12
N TYR A 172 17.02 -20.55 0.11
CA TYR A 172 17.79 -19.31 0.11
C TYR A 172 18.33 -18.93 1.50
N ASP A 173 17.89 -19.60 2.57
CA ASP A 173 18.51 -19.44 3.89
C ASP A 173 19.97 -19.95 3.88
N ALA A 174 20.37 -20.73 2.88
CA ALA A 174 21.73 -21.24 2.70
C ALA A 174 22.66 -20.29 1.90
N ILE A 175 22.16 -19.15 1.41
CA ILE A 175 23.01 -18.18 0.70
C ILE A 175 24.04 -17.62 1.67
N VAL A 176 25.32 -17.76 1.32
CA VAL A 176 26.44 -17.16 2.05
C VAL A 176 26.63 -15.73 1.55
N TRP A 177 26.22 -14.76 2.36
CA TRP A 177 26.37 -13.33 2.07
C TRP A 177 27.74 -12.83 2.49
N SER A 178 28.28 -11.84 1.76
CA SER A 178 29.57 -11.20 2.09
C SER A 178 29.55 -10.55 3.48
N ASN A 179 28.42 -9.93 3.85
CA ASN A 179 28.24 -9.19 5.10
C ASN A 179 29.35 -8.15 5.34
N ASP A 180 29.79 -7.47 4.29
CA ASP A 180 30.75 -6.37 4.39
C ASP A 180 30.03 -5.11 4.91
N GLU A 181 30.35 -4.71 6.14
CA GLU A 181 29.77 -3.54 6.80
C GLU A 181 30.14 -2.22 6.12
N THR A 182 31.26 -2.17 5.41
CA THR A 182 31.70 -0.97 4.66
C THR A 182 30.81 -0.75 3.45
N ASP A 183 30.57 -1.82 2.68
CA ASP A 183 29.66 -1.78 1.53
C ASP A 183 28.22 -1.48 1.97
N PHE A 184 27.79 -2.07 3.09
CA PHE A 184 26.47 -1.81 3.65
C PHE A 184 26.29 -0.35 4.07
N ALA A 185 27.28 0.25 4.75
CA ALA A 185 27.24 1.67 5.11
C ALA A 185 27.22 2.58 3.85
N ALA A 186 28.05 2.26 2.84
CA ALA A 186 28.05 3.00 1.59
C ALA A 186 26.69 2.94 0.87
N TRP A 187 25.99 1.81 0.92
CA TRP A 187 24.64 1.67 0.40
C TRP A 187 23.62 2.48 1.20
N CYS A 188 23.61 2.36 2.54
CA CYS A 188 22.72 3.12 3.43
C CYS A 188 22.83 4.63 3.21
N GLU A 189 24.04 5.14 2.94
CA GLU A 189 24.30 6.56 2.79
C GLU A 189 24.26 7.05 1.32
N GLY A 190 23.89 6.17 0.38
CA GLY A 190 23.81 6.50 -1.05
C GLY A 190 25.14 6.98 -1.64
N ARG A 191 26.22 6.23 -1.39
CA ARG A 191 27.58 6.45 -1.90
C ARG A 191 28.14 5.22 -2.62
N THR A 192 27.28 4.46 -3.28
CA THR A 192 27.67 3.27 -4.03
C THR A 192 28.42 3.60 -5.31
N GLY A 193 28.29 4.84 -5.81
CA GLY A 193 28.82 5.24 -7.12
C GLY A 193 27.85 4.93 -8.28
N TYR A 194 26.69 4.35 -7.99
CA TYR A 194 25.61 4.09 -8.96
C TYR A 194 24.50 5.15 -8.78
N PRO A 195 24.37 6.13 -9.69
CA PRO A 195 23.53 7.32 -9.46
C PRO A 195 22.07 7.04 -9.12
N VAL A 196 21.44 6.03 -9.75
CA VAL A 196 20.04 5.69 -9.49
C VAL A 196 19.83 5.05 -8.11
N VAL A 197 20.81 4.25 -7.65
CA VAL A 197 20.79 3.65 -6.31
C VAL A 197 21.01 4.74 -5.28
N ASP A 198 22.03 5.59 -5.49
CA ASP A 198 22.38 6.66 -4.58
C ASP A 198 21.25 7.69 -4.42
N ALA A 199 20.55 8.03 -5.51
CA ALA A 199 19.38 8.90 -5.45
C ALA A 199 18.22 8.30 -4.64
N ALA A 200 17.93 7.01 -4.83
CA ALA A 200 16.87 6.32 -4.10
C ALA A 200 17.18 6.22 -2.60
N MET A 201 18.42 5.90 -2.24
CA MET A 201 18.83 5.78 -0.83
C MET A 201 18.85 7.12 -0.10
N ARG A 202 19.14 8.22 -0.81
CA ARG A 202 19.05 9.58 -0.23
C ARG A 202 17.61 10.08 -0.09
N GLN A 203 16.67 9.52 -0.84
CA GLN A 203 15.25 9.84 -0.72
C GLN A 203 14.58 9.10 0.46
N LEU A 204 15.01 7.87 0.73
CA LEU A 204 14.49 7.00 1.80
C LEU A 204 14.64 7.64 3.18
#